data_AF-A0A2S0UR43-F1
#
_entry.id   AF-A0A2S0UR43-F1
#
_cell.length_a   1.000
_cell.length_b   1.000
_cell.length_c   1.000
_cell.angle_alpha   90.00
_cell.angle_beta   90.00
_cell.angle_gamma   90.00
#
_symmetry.space_group_name_H-M   'P 1'
#
loop_
_entity.id
_entity.type
_entity.pdbx_description
1 polymer ?
#
loop_
_entity_poly.entity_id
_entity_poly.type
_entity_poly.pdbx_seq_one_letter_code
_entity_poly.pdbx_strand_id
1 'polypeptide(L)'
;MLAVLASGGLAAAQSAVSGDAAGPALYDPKATEVDLTPDLLPKDQAKVLKMVARDQLYYAAIAISPDEGLMSEATVAAANYHSIEAASAAALAECNAKKKGAADCAVAAVVRPEGWQPAAVQLSSDATAGFQASYDAGAMAISAQTGSWGIGADDAAAVAACTERNPDATDCAVVVKN
;
A
#
# COMPACT_ATOMS: atom_id res chain seq x y z
N MET A 1 -20.01 32.79 -14.82
CA MET A 1 -19.93 31.75 -13.76
C MET A 1 -18.84 30.78 -14.17
N LEU A 2 -17.67 30.84 -13.50
CA LEU A 2 -16.56 29.92 -13.72
C LEU A 2 -16.86 28.65 -12.91
N ALA A 3 -17.08 27.53 -13.58
CA ALA A 3 -17.20 26.23 -12.93
C ALA A 3 -15.80 25.71 -12.60
N VAL A 4 -15.49 25.64 -11.31
CA VAL A 4 -14.29 24.96 -10.79
C VAL A 4 -14.58 23.46 -10.81
N LEU A 5 -13.89 22.72 -11.68
CA LEU A 5 -13.85 21.26 -11.65
C LEU A 5 -12.95 20.85 -10.48
N ALA A 6 -13.55 20.33 -9.42
CA ALA A 6 -12.84 19.66 -8.34
C ALA A 6 -12.30 18.31 -8.86
N SER A 7 -11.00 18.22 -9.10
CA SER A 7 -10.29 16.95 -9.28
C SER A 7 -10.16 16.26 -7.93
N GLY A 8 -11.22 15.57 -7.51
CA GLY A 8 -11.08 14.50 -6.52
C GLY A 8 -10.19 13.42 -7.12
N GLY A 9 -9.06 13.13 -6.48
CA GLY A 9 -8.15 12.08 -6.92
C GLY A 9 -8.86 10.73 -6.85
N LEU A 10 -9.36 10.24 -8.00
CA LEU A 10 -9.68 8.84 -8.14
C LEU A 10 -8.37 8.07 -7.94
N ALA A 11 -8.34 7.18 -6.96
CA ALA A 11 -7.37 6.09 -6.97
C ALA A 11 -7.53 5.39 -8.32
N ALA A 12 -6.58 5.59 -9.22
CA ALA A 12 -6.63 5.01 -10.55
C ALA A 12 -6.52 3.49 -10.39
N ALA A 13 -7.59 2.77 -10.73
CA ALA A 13 -7.51 1.32 -10.86
C ALA A 13 -6.41 0.99 -11.87
N GLN A 14 -5.45 0.15 -11.47
CA GLN A 14 -4.38 -0.30 -12.36
C GLN A 14 -5.02 -1.02 -13.55
N SER A 15 -4.55 -0.73 -14.77
CA SER A 15 -5.05 -1.44 -15.95
C SER A 15 -4.50 -2.88 -15.93
N ALA A 16 -5.35 -3.85 -16.28
CA ALA A 16 -4.92 -5.24 -16.31
C ALA A 16 -3.79 -5.46 -17.32
N VAL A 17 -2.73 -6.14 -16.89
CA VAL A 17 -1.60 -6.59 -17.74
C VAL A 17 -1.65 -8.09 -17.95
N SER A 18 -0.86 -8.61 -18.91
CA SER A 18 -0.69 -10.06 -19.02
C SER A 18 0.21 -10.61 -17.91
N GLY A 19 0.06 -11.88 -17.57
CA GLY A 19 0.95 -12.58 -16.64
C GLY A 19 2.41 -12.53 -17.08
N ASP A 20 2.66 -12.68 -18.38
CA ASP A 20 4.00 -12.59 -18.98
C ASP A 20 4.63 -11.19 -18.80
N ALA A 21 3.81 -10.13 -18.82
CA ALA A 21 4.25 -8.76 -18.57
C ALA A 21 4.37 -8.44 -17.08
N ALA A 22 3.57 -9.07 -16.23
CA ALA A 22 3.56 -8.85 -14.79
C ALA A 22 4.83 -9.37 -14.13
N GLY A 23 5.19 -10.64 -14.36
CA GLY A 23 6.30 -11.30 -13.67
C GLY A 23 7.61 -10.50 -13.63
N PRO A 24 8.14 -10.02 -14.77
CA PRO A 24 9.36 -9.21 -14.82
C PRO A 24 9.25 -7.81 -14.19
N ALA A 25 8.02 -7.30 -13.99
CA ALA A 25 7.76 -5.99 -13.41
C ALA A 25 7.62 -6.02 -11.88
N LEU A 26 7.51 -7.22 -11.28
CA LEU A 26 7.37 -7.37 -9.83
C LEU A 26 8.72 -7.32 -9.13
N TYR A 27 8.72 -6.70 -7.95
CA TYR A 27 9.90 -6.60 -7.09
C TYR A 27 10.14 -7.89 -6.30
N ASP A 28 11.32 -8.02 -5.68
CA ASP A 28 11.53 -9.05 -4.66
C ASP A 28 10.60 -8.76 -3.47
N PRO A 29 9.72 -9.69 -3.04
CA PRO A 29 8.74 -9.46 -1.99
C PRO A 29 9.38 -9.07 -0.63
N LYS A 30 10.67 -9.36 -0.40
CA LYS A 30 11.36 -9.11 0.88
C LYS A 30 12.32 -7.94 0.86
N ALA A 31 12.70 -7.44 -0.31
CA ALA A 31 13.68 -6.36 -0.42
C ALA A 31 12.99 -5.00 -0.27
N THR A 32 13.35 -4.24 0.77
CA THR A 32 12.72 -2.96 1.08
C THR A 32 13.72 -1.83 1.30
N GLU A 33 13.28 -0.61 0.98
CA GLU A 33 13.94 0.64 1.34
C GLU A 33 13.00 1.53 2.15
N VAL A 34 13.56 2.26 3.11
CA VAL A 34 12.80 3.16 3.99
C VAL A 34 13.18 4.60 3.69
N ASP A 35 12.18 5.39 3.31
CA ASP A 35 12.29 6.83 3.15
C ASP A 35 11.61 7.51 4.35
N LEU A 36 12.35 8.41 5.01
CA LEU A 36 11.88 9.13 6.19
C LEU A 36 11.54 10.56 5.80
N THR A 37 10.42 11.06 6.30
CA THR A 37 10.11 12.48 6.19
C THR A 37 11.13 13.28 7.00
N PRO A 38 11.90 14.18 6.38
CA PRO A 38 12.91 14.95 7.08
C PRO A 38 12.28 15.88 8.11
N ASP A 39 13.00 16.12 9.20
CA ASP A 39 12.68 17.09 10.25
C ASP A 39 11.35 16.90 10.99
N LEU A 40 10.58 15.85 10.69
CA LEU A 40 9.33 15.53 11.39
C LEU A 40 9.58 14.96 12.79
N LEU A 41 10.68 14.24 12.97
CA LEU A 41 11.07 13.61 14.24
C LEU A 41 12.49 14.02 14.66
N PRO A 42 12.75 14.09 15.97
CA PRO A 42 14.12 14.12 16.49
C PRO A 42 14.98 12.98 15.92
N LYS A 43 16.28 13.22 15.73
CA LYS A 43 17.18 12.28 15.03
C LYS A 43 17.25 10.88 15.64
N ASP A 44 17.16 10.79 16.97
CA ASP A 44 17.11 9.54 17.72
C ASP A 44 15.80 8.79 17.47
N GLN A 45 14.66 9.49 17.47
CA GLN A 45 13.36 8.91 17.14
C GLN A 45 13.27 8.49 15.67
N ALA A 46 13.79 9.30 14.74
CA ALA A 46 13.88 8.96 13.32
C ALA A 46 14.72 7.68 13.10
N LYS A 47 15.80 7.49 13.88
CA LYS A 47 16.59 6.25 13.85
C LYS A 47 15.80 5.04 14.35
N VAL A 48 15.03 5.18 15.43
CA VAL A 48 14.15 4.12 15.94
C VAL A 48 13.07 3.78 14.93
N LEU A 49 12.39 4.79 14.39
CA LEU A 49 11.38 4.61 13.34
C LEU A 49 11.96 3.86 12.14
N LYS A 50 13.16 4.22 11.68
CA LYS A 50 13.82 3.53 10.56
C LYS A 50 14.06 2.05 10.84
N MET A 51 14.40 1.67 12.07
CA MET A 51 14.60 0.26 12.41
C MET A 51 13.30 -0.52 12.33
N VAL A 52 12.21 0.02 12.90
CA VAL A 52 10.88 -0.63 12.88
C VAL A 52 10.29 -0.67 11.46
N ALA A 53 10.48 0.40 10.69
CA ALA A 53 9.97 0.50 9.33
C ALA A 53 10.59 -0.54 8.38
N ARG A 54 11.85 -0.94 8.61
CA ARG A 54 12.52 -1.97 7.78
C ARG A 54 11.89 -3.35 7.90
N ASP A 55 11.23 -3.62 9.03
CA ASP A 55 10.56 -4.90 9.28
C ASP A 55 9.14 -4.93 8.68
N GLN A 56 8.65 -3.81 8.11
CA GLN A 56 7.36 -3.76 7.44
C GLN A 56 7.47 -4.29 6.01
N LEU A 57 6.41 -4.97 5.57
CA LEU A 57 6.23 -5.29 4.15
C LEU A 57 6.12 -4.00 3.34
N TYR A 58 6.72 -3.96 2.14
CA TYR A 58 6.70 -2.75 1.32
C TYR A 58 5.28 -2.34 0.90
N TYR A 59 5.19 -1.13 0.34
CA TYR A 59 3.95 -0.39 0.20
C TYR A 59 3.31 -0.22 1.57
N ALA A 60 4.14 0.32 2.47
CA ALA A 60 3.73 0.73 3.80
C ALA A 60 3.95 2.23 4.00
N ALA A 61 3.20 2.77 4.94
CA ALA A 61 3.37 4.10 5.47
C ALA A 61 3.18 4.09 6.98
N ILE A 62 3.95 4.91 7.67
CA ILE A 62 3.82 5.13 9.11
C ILE A 62 3.44 6.59 9.31
N ALA A 63 2.26 6.83 9.87
CA ALA A 63 1.77 8.16 10.21
C ALA A 63 1.88 8.42 11.71
N ILE A 64 2.17 9.66 12.08
CA ILE A 64 2.26 10.12 13.47
C ILE A 64 1.50 11.43 13.66
N SER A 65 1.05 11.66 14.90
CA SER A 65 0.57 12.97 15.35
C SER A 65 1.79 13.83 15.74
N PRO A 66 2.07 14.97 15.05
CA PRO A 66 3.24 15.80 15.34
C PRO A 66 3.26 16.34 16.78
N ASP A 67 2.08 16.63 17.34
CA ASP A 67 1.92 17.17 18.69
C ASP A 67 2.20 16.13 19.79
N GLU A 68 2.08 14.84 19.46
CA GLU A 68 2.16 13.74 20.43
C GLU A 68 3.42 12.89 20.26
N GLY A 69 4.03 12.91 19.07
CA GLY A 69 5.27 12.22 18.74
C GLY A 69 5.14 10.72 18.51
N LEU A 70 6.28 10.07 18.27
CA LEU A 70 6.37 8.67 17.81
C LEU A 70 5.74 7.64 18.77
N MET A 71 5.74 7.92 20.08
CA MET A 71 5.26 6.97 21.10
C MET A 71 3.75 7.05 21.36
N SER A 72 3.03 7.90 20.61
CA SER A 72 1.57 8.02 20.76
C SER A 72 0.84 6.77 20.26
N GLU A 73 -0.33 6.48 20.86
CA GLU A 73 -1.29 5.51 20.33
C GLU A 73 -1.82 5.90 18.94
N ALA A 74 -1.67 7.18 18.57
CA ALA A 74 -1.98 7.69 17.25
C ALA A 74 -0.89 7.35 16.21
N THR A 75 0.27 6.81 16.60
CA THR A 75 1.24 6.29 15.63
C THR A 75 0.69 5.03 14.98
N VAL A 76 0.44 5.09 13.68
CA VAL A 76 -0.15 4.00 12.90
C VAL A 76 0.77 3.60 11.77
N ALA A 77 0.99 2.29 11.61
CA ALA A 77 1.59 1.70 10.42
C ALA A 77 0.50 1.00 9.59
N ALA A 78 0.38 1.36 8.32
CA ALA A 78 -0.41 0.64 7.35
C ALA A 78 0.56 0.03 6.33
N ALA A 79 0.56 -1.29 6.18
CA ALA A 79 1.55 -2.01 5.38
C ALA A 79 0.89 -3.02 4.42
N ASN A 80 1.68 -3.51 3.46
CA ASN A 80 1.25 -4.53 2.50
C ASN A 80 0.08 -4.11 1.61
N TYR A 81 0.02 -2.82 1.25
CA TYR A 81 -0.90 -2.31 0.23
C TYR A 81 -0.32 -2.53 -1.17
N HIS A 82 -1.05 -2.12 -2.21
CA HIS A 82 -0.56 -2.19 -3.59
C HIS A 82 0.11 -0.90 -4.07
N SER A 83 0.12 0.16 -3.25
CA SER A 83 0.84 1.40 -3.52
C SER A 83 1.15 2.16 -2.23
N ILE A 84 2.09 3.11 -2.31
CA ILE A 84 2.48 3.97 -1.18
C ILE A 84 1.36 4.95 -0.84
N GLU A 85 0.64 5.43 -1.85
CA GLU A 85 -0.44 6.39 -1.71
C GLU A 85 -1.60 5.79 -0.91
N ALA A 86 -1.98 4.55 -1.23
CA ALA A 86 -3.04 3.84 -0.50
C ALA A 86 -2.63 3.58 0.96
N ALA A 87 -1.40 3.09 1.18
CA ALA A 87 -0.88 2.89 2.54
C ALA A 87 -0.83 4.20 3.33
N SER A 88 -0.37 5.29 2.72
CA SER A 88 -0.29 6.61 3.33
C SER A 88 -1.68 7.14 3.71
N ALA A 89 -2.67 7.00 2.81
CA ALA A 89 -4.03 7.41 3.07
C ALA A 89 -4.64 6.62 4.25
N ALA A 90 -4.43 5.30 4.28
CA ALA A 90 -4.90 4.45 5.38
C ALA A 90 -4.24 4.83 6.72
N ALA A 91 -2.91 4.95 6.75
CA ALA A 91 -2.17 5.33 7.97
C ALA A 91 -2.60 6.72 8.48
N LEU A 92 -2.74 7.70 7.58
CA LEU A 92 -3.19 9.05 7.95
C LEU A 92 -4.63 9.05 8.47
N ALA A 93 -5.55 8.31 7.84
CA ALA A 93 -6.94 8.25 8.27
C ALA A 93 -7.06 7.68 9.69
N GLU A 94 -6.38 6.56 9.95
CA GLU A 94 -6.41 5.93 11.28
C GLU A 94 -5.65 6.75 12.32
N CYS A 95 -4.51 7.34 11.97
CA CYS A 95 -3.80 8.26 12.87
C CYS A 95 -4.69 9.45 13.25
N ASN A 96 -5.34 10.10 12.28
CA ASN A 96 -6.22 11.24 12.54
C ASN A 96 -7.46 10.86 13.36
N ALA A 97 -7.94 9.61 13.25
CA ALA A 97 -9.02 9.11 14.08
C ALA A 97 -8.59 8.89 15.54
N LYS A 98 -7.30 8.63 15.79
CA LYS A 98 -6.74 8.36 17.13
C LYS A 98 -6.11 9.57 17.80
N LYS A 99 -5.66 10.57 17.03
CA LYS A 99 -4.94 11.74 17.55
C LYS A 99 -5.79 12.54 18.53
N LYS A 100 -5.11 13.07 19.53
CA LYS A 100 -5.64 14.03 20.51
C LYS A 100 -5.11 15.43 20.24
N GLY A 101 -4.00 15.54 19.50
CA GLY A 101 -3.39 16.78 19.06
C GLY A 101 -4.23 17.56 18.05
N ALA A 102 -3.96 18.86 17.96
CA ALA A 102 -4.65 19.76 17.04
C ALA A 102 -4.10 19.62 15.63
N ALA A 103 -2.78 19.47 15.47
CA ALA A 103 -2.14 19.28 14.17
C ALA A 103 -2.62 18.00 13.48
N ASP A 104 -2.79 18.04 12.16
CA ASP A 104 -3.08 16.84 11.39
C ASP A 104 -1.90 15.87 11.45
N CYS A 105 -2.22 14.57 11.40
CA CYS A 105 -1.20 13.55 11.28
C CYS A 105 -0.37 13.74 10.01
N ALA A 106 0.90 13.36 10.09
CA ALA A 106 1.83 13.39 8.97
C ALA A 106 2.47 12.01 8.78
N VAL A 107 2.75 11.65 7.53
CA VAL A 107 3.52 10.45 7.21
C VAL A 107 4.97 10.70 7.63
N ALA A 108 5.48 9.87 8.54
CA ALA A 108 6.86 9.94 9.04
C ALA A 108 7.82 9.03 8.28
N ALA A 109 7.30 7.94 7.73
CA ALA A 109 8.07 7.02 6.91
C ALA A 109 7.20 6.36 5.85
N VAL A 110 7.80 6.04 4.71
CA VAL A 110 7.24 5.10 3.74
C VAL A 110 8.24 3.97 3.50
N VAL A 111 7.71 2.79 3.22
CA VAL A 111 8.50 1.58 2.94
C VAL A 111 8.18 1.14 1.53
N ARG A 112 9.19 1.08 0.68
CA ARG A 112 9.08 0.77 -0.74
C ARG A 112 9.88 -0.49 -1.05
N PRO A 113 9.60 -1.17 -2.17
CA PRO A 113 10.53 -2.16 -2.69
C PRO A 113 11.92 -1.56 -2.93
N GLU A 114 12.98 -2.35 -2.79
CA GLU A 114 14.33 -1.88 -3.12
C GLU A 114 14.42 -1.49 -4.61
N GLY A 115 14.97 -0.30 -4.90
CA GLY A 115 15.12 0.19 -6.28
C GLY A 115 13.80 0.59 -6.94
N TRP A 116 12.78 0.90 -6.13
CA TRP A 116 11.43 1.17 -6.60
C TRP A 116 11.36 2.29 -7.65
N GLN A 117 10.56 2.03 -8.68
CA GLN A 117 10.09 2.97 -9.70
C GLN A 117 8.59 2.74 -9.96
N PRO A 118 7.86 3.75 -10.47
CA PRO A 118 6.51 3.55 -10.96
C PRO A 118 6.46 2.46 -12.04
N ALA A 119 5.52 1.52 -11.92
CA ALA A 119 5.34 0.39 -12.83
C ALA A 119 3.87 0.26 -13.24
N ALA A 120 3.61 -0.43 -14.36
CA ALA A 120 2.26 -0.65 -14.87
C ALA A 120 1.40 -1.53 -13.93
N VAL A 121 2.04 -2.47 -13.24
CA VAL A 121 1.44 -3.28 -12.17
C VAL A 121 2.26 -3.12 -10.90
N GLN A 122 1.57 -2.90 -9.78
CA GLN A 122 2.16 -2.83 -8.46
C GLN A 122 1.37 -3.73 -7.53
N LEU A 123 2.04 -4.75 -6.99
CA LEU A 123 1.46 -5.73 -6.08
C LEU A 123 2.10 -5.59 -4.71
N SER A 124 1.33 -5.76 -3.63
CA SER A 124 1.88 -5.86 -2.27
C SER A 124 2.92 -6.97 -2.16
N SER A 125 3.71 -6.98 -1.07
CA SER A 125 4.69 -8.04 -0.84
C SER A 125 4.04 -9.41 -0.89
N ASP A 126 2.93 -9.60 -0.16
CA ASP A 126 2.25 -10.89 -0.11
C ASP A 126 1.60 -11.24 -1.45
N ALA A 127 1.03 -10.26 -2.15
CA ALA A 127 0.47 -10.47 -3.49
C ALA A 127 1.56 -10.88 -4.48
N THR A 128 2.76 -10.30 -4.38
CA THR A 128 3.91 -10.63 -5.21
C THR A 128 4.43 -12.03 -4.91
N ALA A 129 4.59 -12.38 -3.63
CA ALA A 129 4.96 -13.72 -3.22
C ALA A 129 3.92 -14.76 -3.68
N GLY A 130 2.62 -14.44 -3.55
CA GLY A 130 1.52 -15.27 -4.02
C GLY A 130 1.52 -15.47 -5.53
N PHE A 131 1.75 -14.39 -6.29
CA PHE A 131 1.90 -14.45 -7.74
C PHE A 131 3.06 -15.38 -8.13
N GLN A 132 4.24 -15.16 -7.57
CA GLN A 132 5.44 -15.95 -7.87
C GLN A 132 5.29 -17.43 -7.50
N ALA A 133 4.54 -17.73 -6.43
CA ALA A 133 4.36 -19.09 -5.95
C ALA A 133 3.23 -19.86 -6.65
N SER A 134 2.21 -19.18 -7.17
CA SER A 134 0.94 -19.84 -7.53
C SER A 134 0.28 -19.36 -8.82
N TYR A 135 0.74 -18.27 -9.43
CA TYR A 135 0.16 -17.81 -10.69
C TYR A 135 0.78 -18.57 -11.87
N ASP A 136 -0.04 -19.33 -12.59
CA ASP A 136 0.31 -20.00 -13.84
C ASP A 136 -0.53 -19.49 -15.03
N ALA A 137 -1.84 -19.39 -14.84
CA ALA A 137 -2.82 -18.91 -15.80
C ALA A 137 -4.06 -18.33 -15.09
N GLY A 138 -5.00 -17.78 -15.87
CA GLY A 138 -6.22 -17.17 -15.34
C GLY A 138 -6.01 -15.71 -14.95
N ALA A 139 -6.61 -15.29 -13.84
CA ALA A 139 -6.63 -13.89 -13.42
C ALA A 139 -6.15 -13.69 -11.98
N MET A 140 -5.61 -12.51 -11.72
CA MET A 140 -5.31 -12.01 -10.38
C MET A 140 -6.04 -10.68 -10.15
N ALA A 141 -6.75 -10.59 -9.04
CA ALA A 141 -7.42 -9.39 -8.59
C ALA A 141 -6.80 -8.84 -7.32
N ILE A 142 -6.88 -7.52 -7.15
CA ILE A 142 -6.41 -6.81 -5.96
C ILE A 142 -7.43 -5.78 -5.49
N SER A 143 -7.37 -5.43 -4.21
CA SER A 143 -8.10 -4.33 -3.58
C SER A 143 -7.12 -3.22 -3.25
N ALA A 144 -7.23 -2.10 -3.96
CA ALA A 144 -6.35 -0.96 -3.74
C ALA A 144 -6.50 -0.37 -2.33
N GLN A 145 -7.72 -0.43 -1.77
CA GLN A 145 -8.05 0.13 -0.46
C GLN A 145 -7.60 -0.72 0.74
N THR A 146 -7.30 -2.01 0.56
CA THR A 146 -7.03 -2.91 1.69
C THR A 146 -5.75 -3.73 1.57
N GLY A 147 -5.14 -3.81 0.38
CA GLY A 147 -4.04 -4.74 0.14
C GLY A 147 -4.49 -6.19 -0.11
N SER A 148 -5.80 -6.46 -0.10
CA SER A 148 -6.33 -7.80 -0.39
C SER A 148 -6.07 -8.20 -1.83
N TRP A 149 -5.90 -9.50 -2.07
CA TRP A 149 -5.63 -10.04 -3.38
C TRP A 149 -6.15 -11.47 -3.52
N GLY A 150 -6.36 -11.90 -4.76
CA GLY A 150 -6.83 -13.24 -5.09
C GLY A 150 -6.38 -13.66 -6.47
N ILE A 151 -6.13 -14.96 -6.64
CA ILE A 151 -5.86 -15.60 -7.93
C ILE A 151 -7.03 -16.55 -8.20
N GLY A 152 -7.49 -16.60 -9.44
CA GLY A 152 -8.57 -17.48 -9.86
C GLY A 152 -8.42 -17.91 -11.32
N ALA A 153 -9.14 -18.97 -11.69
CA ALA A 153 -9.13 -19.51 -13.05
C ALA A 153 -9.68 -18.52 -14.10
N ASP A 154 -10.47 -17.53 -13.65
CA ASP A 154 -11.03 -16.45 -14.45
C ASP A 154 -11.19 -15.18 -13.61
N ASP A 155 -11.59 -14.07 -14.26
CA ASP A 155 -11.79 -12.77 -13.63
C ASP A 155 -12.73 -12.83 -12.41
N ALA A 156 -13.83 -13.58 -12.50
CA ALA A 156 -14.83 -13.67 -11.44
C ALA A 156 -14.30 -14.44 -10.23
N ALA A 157 -13.61 -15.55 -10.47
CA ALA A 157 -12.96 -16.34 -9.42
C ALA A 157 -11.86 -15.53 -8.71
N ALA A 158 -11.08 -14.75 -9.45
CA ALA A 158 -10.03 -13.91 -8.87
C ALA A 158 -10.61 -12.80 -7.97
N VAL A 159 -11.67 -12.12 -8.41
CA VAL A 159 -12.38 -11.12 -7.60
C VAL A 159 -13.00 -11.75 -6.36
N ALA A 160 -13.65 -12.91 -6.50
CA ALA A 160 -14.23 -13.63 -5.37
C ALA A 160 -13.16 -14.00 -4.33
N ALA A 161 -12.01 -14.52 -4.76
CA ALA A 161 -10.90 -14.85 -3.86
C ALA A 161 -10.31 -13.61 -3.17
N CYS A 162 -10.24 -12.48 -3.88
CA CYS A 162 -9.80 -11.20 -3.30
C CYS A 162 -10.76 -10.72 -2.21
N THR A 163 -12.08 -10.78 -2.45
CA THR A 163 -13.09 -10.39 -1.44
C THR A 163 -13.17 -11.39 -0.29
N GLU A 164 -12.99 -12.69 -0.54
CA GLU A 164 -12.96 -13.71 0.52
C GLU A 164 -11.78 -13.52 1.47
N ARG A 165 -10.60 -13.14 0.94
CA ARG A 165 -9.41 -12.87 1.75
C ARG A 165 -9.61 -11.70 2.72
N ASN A 166 -10.40 -10.69 2.34
CA ASN A 166 -10.74 -9.58 3.21
C ASN A 166 -12.17 -9.08 2.94
N PRO A 167 -13.13 -9.32 3.85
CA PRO A 167 -14.52 -8.87 3.68
C PRO A 167 -14.70 -7.36 3.52
N ASP A 168 -13.73 -6.55 3.96
CA ASP A 168 -13.76 -5.09 3.79
C ASP A 168 -13.27 -4.65 2.40
N ALA A 169 -12.72 -5.57 1.60
CA ALA A 169 -12.27 -5.33 0.23
C ALA A 169 -13.46 -5.26 -0.76
N THR A 170 -14.06 -4.07 -0.82
CA THR A 170 -15.23 -3.79 -1.68
C THR A 170 -14.85 -3.33 -3.10
N ASP A 171 -13.56 -3.21 -3.39
CA ASP A 171 -13.00 -2.67 -4.64
C ASP A 171 -12.07 -3.65 -5.37
N CYS A 172 -12.24 -4.96 -5.13
CA CYS A 172 -11.46 -5.98 -5.81
C CYS A 172 -11.63 -5.89 -7.33
N ALA A 173 -10.52 -5.69 -8.05
CA ALA A 173 -10.48 -5.58 -9.50
C ALA A 173 -9.31 -6.39 -10.09
N VAL A 174 -9.52 -6.97 -11.27
CA VAL A 174 -8.52 -7.76 -11.99
C VAL A 174 -7.40 -6.85 -12.50
N VAL A 175 -6.16 -7.21 -12.19
CA VAL A 175 -4.93 -6.47 -12.58
C VAL A 175 -3.93 -7.31 -13.35
N VAL A 176 -4.05 -8.64 -13.32
CA VAL A 176 -3.30 -9.55 -14.19
C VAL A 176 -4.26 -10.55 -14.81
N LYS A 177 -4.15 -10.83 -16.11
CA LYS A 177 -4.94 -11.86 -16.79
C LYS A 177 -4.25 -12.45 -18.01
N ASN A 178 -4.49 -13.73 -18.27
CA ASN A 178 -4.01 -14.46 -19.45
C ASN A 178 -5.17 -15.03 -20.27
#